data_AF-A0A060CJ25-F1
#
_entry.id   AF-A0A060CJ25-F1
#
_cell.length_a   1.000
_cell.length_b   1.000
_cell.length_c   1.000
_cell.angle_alpha   90.00
_cell.angle_beta   90.00
_cell.angle_gamma   90.00
#
_symmetry.space_group_name_H-M   'P 1'
#
loop_
_entity.id
_entity.type
_entity.pdbx_description
1 polymer ?
#
loop_
_entity_poly.entity_id
_entity_poly.type
_entity_poly.pdbx_seq_one_letter_code
_entity_poly.pdbx_strand_id
1 'polypeptide(L)' 'QVIPNSYVVSSKVAKGYLMVCHFSAEGYRLLGQRYGEKMLSVLKSEDK' A
#
# COMPACT_ATOMS: atom_id res chain seq x y z
N GLN A 1 -19.22 -8.65 4.44
CA GLN A 1 -18.72 -8.32 5.80
C GLN A 1 -17.34 -7.72 5.66
N VAL A 2 -17.04 -6.62 6.36
CA VAL A 2 -15.72 -5.94 6.34
C VAL A 2 -14.98 -6.30 7.63
N ILE A 3 -13.68 -6.56 7.55
CA ILE A 3 -12.84 -6.84 8.73
C ILE A 3 -12.48 -5.49 9.38
N PRO A 4 -12.73 -5.30 10.69
CA PRO A 4 -12.34 -4.09 11.40
C PRO A 4 -10.84 -3.82 11.29
N ASN A 5 -10.45 -2.56 11.22
CA ASN A 5 -9.05 -2.11 11.16
C ASN A 5 -8.24 -2.68 9.99
N SER A 6 -8.90 -3.25 8.98
CA SER A 6 -8.28 -3.74 7.75
C SER A 6 -8.48 -2.74 6.62
N TYR A 7 -7.39 -2.38 5.94
CA TYR A 7 -7.37 -1.31 4.96
C TYR A 7 -6.70 -1.77 3.67
N VAL A 8 -7.35 -1.49 2.53
CA VAL A 8 -6.81 -1.82 1.21
C VAL A 8 -5.71 -0.82 0.84
N VAL A 9 -4.54 -1.33 0.46
CA VAL A 9 -3.45 -0.56 -0.16
C VAL A 9 -3.25 -1.07 -1.58
N SER A 10 -3.39 -0.19 -2.57
CA SER A 10 -3.32 -0.59 -3.98
C SER A 10 -1.89 -0.90 -4.41
N SER A 11 -1.71 -2.05 -5.07
CA SER A 11 -0.47 -2.45 -5.75
C SER A 11 -0.39 -1.99 -7.22
N LYS A 12 -1.41 -1.27 -7.72
CA LYS A 12 -1.49 -0.83 -9.12
C LYS A 12 -0.24 -0.03 -9.50
N VAL A 13 0.30 -0.25 -10.69
CA VAL A 13 1.48 0.45 -11.26
C VAL A 13 2.83 0.20 -10.56
N ALA A 14 2.95 -0.72 -9.60
CA ALA A 14 4.25 -1.20 -9.16
C ALA A 14 4.86 -2.06 -10.29
N LYS A 15 5.61 -1.42 -11.19
CA LYS A 15 6.16 -2.04 -12.42
C LYS A 15 6.85 -3.36 -12.07
N GLY A 16 6.33 -4.46 -12.61
CA GLY A 16 6.95 -5.77 -12.50
C GLY A 16 8.20 -5.84 -13.38
N TYR A 17 9.26 -6.47 -12.88
CA TYR A 17 10.35 -6.91 -13.75
C TYR A 17 9.78 -7.97 -14.70
N LEU A 18 10.35 -8.12 -15.90
CA LEU A 18 9.87 -8.96 -17.01
C LEU A 18 9.65 -10.47 -16.66
N MET A 19 9.86 -10.87 -15.41
CA MET A 19 9.61 -12.19 -14.80
C MET A 19 8.64 -12.08 -13.58
N VAL A 20 7.54 -11.36 -13.80
CA VAL A 20 6.11 -11.49 -13.38
C VAL A 20 5.65 -12.06 -12.01
N CYS A 21 6.48 -12.21 -10.98
CA CYS A 21 5.96 -12.60 -9.64
C CYS A 21 6.40 -11.70 -8.48
N HIS A 22 7.33 -10.77 -8.71
CA HIS A 22 7.84 -9.87 -7.68
C HIS A 22 7.81 -8.43 -8.18
N PHE A 23 7.60 -7.50 -7.25
CA PHE A 23 7.75 -6.08 -7.56
C PHE A 23 9.21 -5.77 -7.88
N SER A 24 9.45 -4.82 -8.79
CA SER A 24 10.77 -4.21 -8.91
C SER A 24 11.12 -3.44 -7.64
N ALA A 25 12.38 -3.04 -7.48
CA ALA A 25 12.78 -2.16 -6.39
C ALA A 25 11.99 -0.84 -6.38
N GLU A 26 11.67 -0.29 -7.56
CA GLU A 26 10.77 0.88 -7.71
C GLU A 26 9.36 0.56 -7.20
N GLY A 27 8.84 -0.63 -7.56
CA GLY A 27 7.53 -1.10 -7.10
C GLY A 27 7.44 -1.25 -5.58
N TYR A 28 8.46 -1.80 -4.91
CA TYR A 28 8.48 -1.92 -3.45
C TYR A 28 8.50 -0.55 -2.75
N ARG A 29 9.28 0.41 -3.27
CA ARG A 29 9.30 1.78 -2.73
C ARG A 29 7.93 2.45 -2.85
N LEU A 30 7.29 2.32 -4.01
CA LEU A 30 5.97 2.89 -4.26
C LEU A 30 4.90 2.25 -3.35
N LEU A 31 4.95 0.92 -3.16
CA LEU A 31 4.04 0.22 -2.27
C LEU A 31 4.22 0.69 -0.82
N GLY A 32 5.46 0.83 -0.36
CA GLY A 32 5.78 1.32 0.98
C GLY A 32 5.29 2.75 1.22
N GLN A 33 5.47 3.65 0.25
CA GLN A 33 4.96 5.02 0.33
C GLN A 33 3.44 5.05 0.52
N ARG A 34 2.70 4.28 -0.28
CA ARG A 34 1.23 4.20 -0.19
C ARG A 34 0.76 3.60 1.13
N TYR A 35 1.49 2.61 1.64
CA TYR A 35 1.21 2.06 2.97
C TYR A 35 1.34 3.15 4.04
N GLY A 36 2.43 3.93 4.00
CA GLY A 36 2.65 5.05 4.91
C GLY A 36 1.55 6.11 4.84
N GLU A 37 1.16 6.52 3.63
CA GLU A 37 0.05 7.46 3.40
C GLU A 37 -1.28 6.94 3.98
N LYS A 38 -1.57 5.64 3.78
CA LYS A 38 -2.78 5.02 4.32
C LYS A 38 -2.78 4.98 5.85
N MET A 39 -1.67 4.57 6.47
CA MET A 39 -1.56 4.51 7.93
C MET A 39 -1.65 5.89 8.55
N LEU A 40 -1.03 6.91 7.95
CA LEU A 40 -1.15 8.29 8.43
C LEU A 40 -2.59 8.79 8.35
N SER A 41 -3.33 8.45 7.29
CA SER A 41 -4.75 8.77 7.16
C SER A 41 -5.61 8.08 8.22
N VAL A 42 -5.29 6.83 8.58
CA VAL A 42 -6.01 6.07 9.62
C VAL A 42 -5.78 6.70 10.99
N LEU A 43 -4.53 6.94 11.36
CA LEU A 43 -4.18 7.52 12.66
C LEU A 43 -4.81 8.92 12.85
N LYS A 44 -4.74 9.78 11.82
CA LYS A 44 -5.41 11.10 11.87
C LYS A 44 -6.93 11.04 11.94
N SER A 45 -7.53 9.94 11.49
CA SER A 45 -8.99 9.73 11.61
C SER A 45 -9.40 9.22 12.99
N GLU A 46 -8.49 8.60 13.73
CA GLU A 46 -8.69 8.15 15.12
C GLU A 46 -8.50 9.29 16.13
N ASP A 47 -7.73 10.32 15.79
CA ASP A 47 -7.50 11.52 16.63
C ASP A 47 -8.69 12.53 16.64
N LYS A 48 -9.78 12.26 15.91
CA LYS A 48 -10.98 13.10 15.85
C LYS A 48 -12.13 12.53 16.67
#